data_AF-A0A5S9M544-F1
#
_entry.id   AF-A0A5S9M544-F1
#
_cell.length_a   1.000
_cell.length_b   1.000
_cell.length_c   1.000
_cell.angle_alpha   90.00
_cell.angle_beta   90.00
_cell.angle_gamma   90.00
#
_symmetry.space_group_name_H-M   'P 1'
#
loop_
_entity.id
_entity.type
_entity.pdbx_description
1 polymer ?
#
loop_
_entity_poly.entity_id
_entity_poly.type
_entity_poly.pdbx_seq_one_letter_code
_entity_poly.pdbx_strand_id
1 'polypeptide(L)' 'MKDESLEPISELVGLKELEISNQFPTEEYARLSVTLPNTKCDRFAPYIFLSSPIVDKDVMVIGKRKPKLNSKVD' A
#
# COMPACT_ATOMS: atom_id res chain seq x y z
N MET A 1 18.65 12.03 -4.72
CA MET A 1 17.87 11.55 -3.56
C MET A 1 16.43 11.43 -4.04
N LYS A 2 15.84 10.23 -4.00
CA LYS A 2 14.40 10.08 -4.23
C LYS A 2 13.76 10.16 -2.86
N ASP A 3 12.93 11.18 -2.65
CA ASP A 3 12.15 11.30 -1.43
C ASP A 3 11.24 10.08 -1.34
N GLU A 4 11.38 9.30 -0.27
CA GLU A 4 10.59 8.08 -0.03
C GLU A 4 9.35 8.39 0.82
N SER A 5 9.06 9.67 1.02
CA SER A 5 7.99 10.16 1.85
C SER A 5 6.68 10.34 1.07
N LEU A 6 5.58 9.93 1.72
CA LEU A 6 4.20 10.25 1.37
C LEU A 6 3.60 11.32 2.29
N GLU A 7 4.43 11.99 3.10
CA GLU A 7 4.01 13.02 4.07
C GLU A 7 3.14 14.13 3.45
N PRO A 8 3.44 14.68 2.26
CA PRO A 8 2.60 15.74 1.69
C PRO A 8 1.15 15.33 1.41
N ILE A 9 0.88 14.03 1.23
CA ILE A 9 -0.48 13.52 0.99
C ILE A 9 -1.31 13.54 2.27
N SER A 10 -0.66 13.45 3.44
CA SER A 10 -1.36 13.43 4.74
C SER A 10 -2.11 14.73 5.05
N GLU A 11 -1.78 15.83 4.37
CA GLU A 11 -2.43 17.14 4.52
C GLU A 11 -3.75 17.26 3.74
N LEU A 12 -4.07 16.29 2.87
CA LEU A 12 -5.25 16.32 2.01
C LEU A 12 -6.52 15.87 2.76
N VAL A 13 -7.04 16.74 3.62
CA VAL A 13 -8.23 16.50 4.47
C VAL A 13 -9.53 16.15 3.73
N GLY A 14 -9.62 16.44 2.43
CA GLY A 14 -10.79 16.15 1.59
C GLY A 14 -10.62 14.95 0.65
N LEU A 15 -9.51 14.21 0.75
CA LEU A 15 -9.19 13.15 -0.20
C LEU A 15 -10.13 11.95 -0.01
N LYS A 16 -10.92 11.63 -1.04
CA LYS A 16 -11.88 10.51 -0.99
C LYS A 16 -11.27 9.18 -1.39
N GLU A 17 -10.43 9.17 -2.42
CA GLU A 17 -9.80 7.98 -2.96
C GLU A 17 -8.33 8.27 -3.25
N LEU A 18 -7.47 7.31 -2.91
CA LEU A 18 -6.03 7.38 -3.13
C LEU A 18 -5.55 6.09 -3.79
N GLU A 19 -5.04 6.23 -5.01
CA GLU A 19 -4.39 5.14 -5.74
C GLU A 19 -2.90 5.43 -5.86
N ILE A 20 -2.08 4.58 -5.22
CA ILE A 20 -0.62 4.75 -5.17
C ILE A 20 0.11 3.42 -5.34
N SER A 21 1.25 3.49 -6.03
CA SER A 21 2.10 2.32 -6.32
C SER A 21 2.73 1.71 -5.05
N ASN A 22 3.17 0.44 -5.09
CA ASN A 22 3.80 -0.27 -3.94
C ASN A 22 5.30 0.01 -3.78
N GLN A 23 5.71 1.27 -3.88
CA GLN A 23 7.12 1.64 -3.97
C GLN A 23 7.67 2.32 -2.72
N PHE A 24 6.81 2.64 -1.76
CA PHE A 24 7.15 3.39 -0.53
C PHE A 24 7.33 2.46 0.67
N PRO A 25 8.02 2.88 1.74
CA PRO A 25 8.14 2.09 2.98
C PRO A 25 6.77 1.71 3.57
N THR A 26 6.73 0.63 4.37
CA THR A 26 5.47 0.15 4.98
C THR A 26 4.89 1.19 5.94
N GLU A 27 5.79 1.87 6.64
CA GLU A 27 5.54 2.90 7.63
C GLU A 27 4.77 4.07 7.03
N GLU A 28 5.03 4.43 5.77
CA GLU A 28 4.36 5.55 5.10
C GLU A 28 2.89 5.24 4.81
N TYR A 29 2.58 4.02 4.37
CA TYR A 29 1.19 3.59 4.18
C TYR A 29 0.45 3.46 5.51
N ALA A 30 1.11 2.91 6.52
CA ALA A 30 0.54 2.78 7.86
C ALA A 30 0.28 4.15 8.50
N ARG A 31 1.15 5.13 8.29
CA ARG A 31 0.91 6.51 8.74
C ARG A 31 -0.29 7.09 8.01
N LEU A 32 -0.34 6.97 6.68
CA LEU A 32 -1.46 7.50 5.89
C LEU A 32 -2.80 6.87 6.26
N SER A 33 -2.85 5.57 6.57
CA SER A 33 -4.09 4.90 6.96
C SER A 33 -4.68 5.44 8.26
N VAL A 34 -3.83 5.98 9.14
CA VAL A 34 -4.23 6.64 10.39
C VAL A 34 -4.59 8.11 10.15
N THR A 35 -3.82 8.84 9.33
CA THR A 35 -4.05 10.27 9.09
C THR A 35 -5.23 10.53 8.15
N LEU A 36 -5.54 9.60 7.25
CA LEU A 36 -6.60 9.71 6.24
C LEU A 36 -7.66 8.60 6.42
N PRO A 37 -8.33 8.51 7.59
CA PRO A 37 -9.22 7.40 7.92
C PRO A 37 -10.47 7.34 7.03
N ASN A 38 -10.83 8.45 6.39
CA ASN A 38 -11.98 8.56 5.50
C ASN A 38 -11.60 8.41 4.01
N THR A 39 -10.34 8.12 3.70
CA THR A 39 -9.85 7.92 2.33
C THR A 39 -9.83 6.44 2.00
N LYS A 40 -10.43 6.07 0.88
CA LYS A 40 -10.35 4.72 0.33
C LYS A 40 -8.99 4.51 -0.33
N CYS A 41 -8.23 3.54 0.16
CA CYS A 41 -6.97 3.12 -0.43
C CYS A 41 -6.71 1.64 -0.15
N ASP A 42 -6.55 0.83 -1.19
CA ASP A 42 -6.24 -0.61 -1.03
C ASP A 42 -4.90 -0.84 -0.31
N ARG A 43 -4.00 0.15 -0.35
CA ARG A 43 -2.68 0.09 0.27
C ARG A 43 -2.65 0.44 1.74
N PHE A 44 -3.79 0.76 2.34
CA PHE A 44 -3.90 0.86 3.78
C PHE A 44 -4.03 -0.50 4.47
N ALA A 45 -4.35 -1.55 3.70
CA ALA A 45 -4.27 -2.92 4.19
C ALA A 45 -2.80 -3.40 4.24
N PRO A 46 -2.45 -4.36 5.13
CA PRO A 46 -1.10 -4.91 5.21
C PRO A 46 -0.71 -5.73 3.97
N TYR A 47 -1.69 -6.29 3.26
CA TYR A 47 -1.54 -7.01 2.01
C TYR A 47 -2.82 -6.92 1.18
N ILE A 48 -2.71 -7.19 -0.12
CA ILE A 48 -3.86 -7.29 -1.03
C ILE A 48 -3.77 -8.53 -1.90
N PHE A 49 -4.92 -9.02 -2.35
CA PHE A 49 -5.00 -10.05 -3.39
C PHE A 49 -4.87 -9.40 -4.78
N LEU A 50 -4.08 -10.01 -5.64
CA LEU A 50 -3.90 -9.61 -7.02
C LEU A 50 -5.01 -10.22 -7.88
N SER A 51 -5.64 -9.42 -8.73
CA SER A 51 -6.63 -9.91 -9.71
C SER A 51 -5.99 -10.82 -10.77
N SER A 52 -4.71 -10.58 -11.08
CA SER A 52 -3.88 -11.44 -11.90
C SER A 52 -2.62 -11.82 -11.11
N PRO A 53 -2.44 -13.11 -10.76
CA PRO A 53 -1.20 -13.58 -10.14
C PRO A 53 0.02 -13.26 -10.98
N ILE A 54 1.15 -12.99 -10.32
CA ILE A 54 2.45 -12.85 -10.98
C ILE A 54 3.20 -14.16 -10.76
N VAL A 55 3.36 -14.93 -11.84
CA VAL A 55 3.76 -16.34 -11.76
C VAL A 55 2.69 -17.12 -11.00
N ASP A 56 2.97 -17.51 -9.76
CA ASP A 56 2.10 -18.26 -8.85
C ASP A 56 1.75 -17.46 -7.58
N LYS A 57 2.12 -16.18 -7.52
CA LYS A 57 1.94 -15.34 -6.33
C LYS A 57 0.73 -14.43 -6.51
N ASP A 58 -0.29 -14.65 -5.69
CA ASP A 58 -1.58 -13.95 -5.72
C ASP A 58 -1.74 -12.95 -4.55
N VAL A 59 -0.79 -12.88 -3.62
CA VAL A 59 -0.78 -11.91 -2.52
C VAL A 59 0.40 -10.95 -2.67
N MET A 60 0.12 -9.65 -2.57
CA MET A 60 1.14 -8.61 -2.49
C MET A 60 1.13 -7.98 -1.10
N VAL A 61 2.23 -8.13 -0.38
CA VAL A 61 2.45 -7.45 0.90
C VAL A 61 2.77 -5.97 0.62
N ILE A 62 2.15 -5.07 1.39
CA ILE A 62 2.30 -3.63 1.18
C ILE A 62 3.60 -3.14 1.81
N GLY A 63 4.35 -2.36 1.04
CA GLY A 63 5.64 -1.83 1.40
C GLY A 63 6.74 -2.14 0.38
N LYS A 64 7.70 -1.23 0.29
CA LYS A 64 8.88 -1.34 -0.54
C LYS A 64 9.68 -2.59 -0.17
N ARG A 65 10.10 -3.33 -1.20
CA ARG A 65 10.87 -4.58 -1.08
C ARG A 65 10.17 -5.67 -0.27
N LYS A 66 8.87 -5.56 -0.03
CA LYS A 66 8.10 -6.65 0.60
C LYS A 66 7.88 -7.79 -0.39
N PRO A 67 7.81 -9.03 0.11
CA PRO A 67 7.63 -10.19 -0.75
C PRO A 67 6.24 -10.20 -1.37
N LYS A 68 6.13 -10.92 -2.48
CA LYS A 68 4.87 -11.45 -2.97
C LYS A 68 4.75 -12.88 -2.46
N LEU A 69 3.56 -13.28 -2.06
CA LEU A 69 3.25 -14.58 -1.45
C LEU A 69 2.18 -15.30 -2.27
N ASN A 70 2.03 -16.60 -2.02
CA ASN A 70 0.95 -17.43 -2.52
C ASN A 70 0.00 -17.80 -1.36
N SER A 71 -1.26 -17.44 -1.49
CA SER A 71 -2.29 -17.60 -0.46
C SER A 71 -2.59 -19.02 -0.01
N LYS A 72 -2.11 -20.04 -0.76
CA LYS A 72 -2.38 -21.46 -0.49
C LYS A 72 -1.21 -22.18 0.16
N VAL A 73 0.01 -21.66 0.06
CA VAL A 73 1.23 -22.38 0.46
C VAL A 73 2.15 -21.59 1.39
N ASP A 74 1.99 -20.26 1.46
CA ASP A 74 2.74 -19.37 2.37
C ASP A 74 1.92 -18.95 3.61
#